data_AF-A0A6A4AVJ1-F1
#
_entry.id   AF-A0A6A4AVJ1-F1
#
_cell.length_a   1.000
_cell.length_b   1.000
_cell.length_c   1.000
_cell.angle_alpha   90.00
_cell.angle_beta   90.00
_cell.angle_gamma   90.00
#
_symmetry.space_group_name_H-M   'P 1'
#
loop_
_entity.id
_entity.type
_entity.pdbx_description
1 polymer ?
#
loop_
_entity_poly.entity_id
_entity_poly.type
_entity_poly.pdbx_seq_one_letter_code
_entity_poly.pdbx_strand_id
1 'polypeptide(L)'
;MYLTGTIQTDRAGYAKEVVTAKKTRTVNKRKVMVPPQGTTKIAQNKQVPQLTAAMWMDRNPVHMLSSGGSREPVTVMRRIHGNLQPVPAPGLVRDYHRWMGGVDVHDQLRMQRYSVQLAYKTRKYYKTLFLGLVDMGLVNAFIVHRLYRKQITKPTMKHHAFLEMLMEQLLAVDEDTFVEIEEATQAKERTAPSPGRTDSTQQGAANAAATTFDD
;
A
#
# COMPACT_ATOMS: atom_id res chain seq x y z
N MET A 1 -5.36 10.83 8.49
CA MET A 1 -4.62 10.01 7.51
C MET A 1 -3.20 10.54 7.39
N TYR A 2 -2.21 9.66 7.47
CA TYR A 2 -0.79 9.99 7.31
C TYR A 2 -0.39 9.78 5.84
N LEU A 3 0.09 10.84 5.17
CA LEU A 3 0.49 10.82 3.78
C LEU A 3 1.92 11.31 3.67
N THR A 4 2.75 10.57 2.94
CA THR A 4 4.11 10.96 2.59
C THR A 4 4.40 10.51 1.18
N GLY A 5 4.87 11.41 0.33
CA GLY A 5 5.19 11.11 -1.05
C GLY A 5 6.18 12.09 -1.65
N THR A 6 6.69 11.76 -2.83
CA THR A 6 7.43 12.70 -3.65
C THR A 6 6.49 13.70 -4.30
N ILE A 7 7.00 14.90 -4.57
CA ILE A 7 6.24 15.97 -5.21
C ILE A 7 7.07 16.62 -6.30
N GLN A 8 6.43 16.94 -7.42
CA GLN A 8 7.06 17.73 -8.48
C GLN A 8 7.22 19.18 -8.02
N THR A 9 8.35 19.79 -8.34
CA THR A 9 8.75 21.11 -7.82
C THR A 9 8.00 22.28 -8.46
N ASP A 10 7.33 22.04 -9.59
CA ASP A 10 6.52 22.99 -10.35
C ASP A 10 5.06 23.08 -9.84
N ARG A 11 4.68 22.24 -8.87
CA ARG A 11 3.34 22.28 -8.27
C ARG A 11 3.04 23.62 -7.60
N ALA A 12 1.88 24.18 -7.93
CA ALA A 12 1.38 25.40 -7.29
C ALA A 12 1.27 25.22 -5.77
N GLY A 13 1.69 26.23 -5.01
CA GLY A 13 1.69 26.20 -3.55
C GLY A 13 2.84 25.42 -2.89
N TYR A 14 3.73 24.80 -3.66
CA TYR A 14 4.92 24.14 -3.10
C TYR A 14 5.97 25.15 -2.61
N ALA A 15 6.67 24.80 -1.54
CA ALA A 15 7.69 25.61 -0.88
C ALA A 15 8.92 25.80 -1.76
N LYS A 16 9.00 26.93 -2.47
CA LYS A 16 10.09 27.25 -3.41
C LYS A 16 11.45 27.38 -2.71
N GLU A 17 11.47 27.76 -1.44
CA GLU A 17 12.66 27.89 -0.60
C GLU A 17 13.37 26.54 -0.34
N VAL A 18 12.62 25.44 -0.40
CA VAL A 18 13.13 24.08 -0.23
C VAL A 18 13.67 23.54 -1.55
N VAL A 19 13.21 24.05 -2.69
CA VAL A 19 13.65 23.63 -4.01
C VAL A 19 15.15 23.89 -4.16
N THR A 20 15.87 22.85 -4.54
CA THR A 20 17.34 22.87 -4.62
C THR A 20 17.76 22.06 -5.83
N ALA A 21 18.67 22.61 -6.61
CA ALA A 21 19.24 21.96 -7.77
C ALA A 21 20.58 21.31 -7.42
N LYS A 22 20.87 20.16 -8.03
CA LYS A 22 22.19 19.54 -7.99
C LYS A 22 23.17 20.36 -8.82
N LYS A 23 24.31 20.69 -8.24
CA LYS A 23 25.47 21.25 -8.95
C LYS A 23 26.68 20.35 -8.72
N THR A 24 27.65 20.44 -9.63
CA THR A 24 28.93 19.76 -9.50
C THR A 24 30.04 20.80 -9.47
N ARG A 25 30.91 20.74 -8.47
CA ARG A 25 32.07 21.62 -8.34
C ARG A 25 33.36 20.80 -8.35
N THR A 26 34.37 21.27 -9.07
CA THR A 26 35.70 20.67 -9.03
C THR A 26 36.48 21.24 -7.86
N VAL A 27 36.94 20.38 -6.95
CA VAL A 27 37.80 20.73 -5.81
C VAL A 27 38.98 19.78 -5.82
N ASN A 28 40.22 20.29 -5.84
CA ASN A 28 41.45 19.49 -5.88
C ASN A 28 41.43 18.41 -6.99
N LYS A 29 41.05 18.80 -8.22
CA LYS A 29 40.89 17.92 -9.40
C LYS A 29 39.83 16.80 -9.24
N ARG A 30 39.02 16.81 -8.18
CA ARG A 30 37.91 15.87 -7.96
C ARG A 30 36.57 16.57 -8.11
N LYS A 31 35.61 15.92 -8.77
CA LYS A 31 34.24 16.41 -8.89
C LYS A 31 33.46 16.08 -7.62
N VAL A 32 32.92 17.11 -6.97
CA VAL A 32 32.12 17.00 -5.74
C VAL A 32 30.72 17.54 -5.98
N MET A 33 29.72 16.84 -5.45
CA MET A 33 28.33 17.24 -5.54
C MET A 33 28.00 18.34 -4.51
N VAL A 34 27.25 19.35 -4.95
CA VAL A 34 26.79 20.47 -4.11
C VAL A 34 25.28 20.64 -4.30
N PRO A 35 24.47 20.57 -3.23
CA PRO A 35 24.87 20.23 -1.85
C PRO A 35 25.38 18.79 -1.69
N PRO A 36 26.14 18.48 -0.63
CA PRO A 36 26.57 17.11 -0.33
C PRO A 36 25.39 16.15 -0.16
N GLN A 37 25.62 14.87 -0.39
CA GLN A 37 24.62 13.84 -0.14
C GLN A 37 24.22 13.82 1.34
N GLY A 38 22.93 13.65 1.63
CA GLY A 38 22.35 13.75 2.97
C GLY A 38 21.90 15.16 3.37
N THR A 39 22.25 16.19 2.59
CA THR A 39 21.76 17.56 2.85
C THR A 39 20.24 17.58 2.85
N THR A 40 19.66 18.20 3.87
CA THR A 40 18.20 18.30 4.02
C THR A 40 17.79 19.77 4.13
N LYS A 41 16.73 20.15 3.44
CA LYS A 41 15.99 21.40 3.67
C LYS A 41 14.55 21.08 4.00
N ILE A 42 13.98 21.79 4.97
CA ILE A 42 12.61 21.58 5.42
C ILE A 42 11.91 22.93 5.49
N ALA A 43 10.66 22.98 5.03
CA ALA A 43 9.74 24.06 5.30
C ALA A 43 8.44 23.50 5.88
N GLN A 44 7.86 24.25 6.79
CA GLN A 44 6.60 23.90 7.43
C GLN A 44 5.52 24.84 6.91
N ASN A 45 4.32 24.29 6.71
CA ASN A 45 3.18 25.13 6.40
C ASN A 45 2.81 25.97 7.63
N LYS A 46 2.56 27.27 7.42
CA LYS A 46 2.27 28.24 8.49
C LYS A 46 0.91 28.00 9.17
N GLN A 47 -0.08 27.51 8.42
CA GLN A 47 -1.43 27.26 8.92
C GLN A 47 -1.59 25.81 9.41
N VAL A 48 -0.86 24.87 8.83
CA VAL A 48 -0.94 23.44 9.12
C VAL A 48 0.45 22.93 9.51
N PRO A 49 0.90 23.11 10.76
CA PRO A 49 2.28 22.83 11.17
C PRO A 49 2.74 21.39 10.95
N GLN A 50 1.81 20.43 10.88
CA GLN A 50 2.08 19.03 10.53
C GLN A 50 2.48 18.82 9.06
N LEU A 51 2.03 19.69 8.16
CA LEU A 51 2.35 19.63 6.74
C LEU A 51 3.78 20.16 6.50
N THR A 52 4.61 19.30 5.93
CA THR A 52 6.04 19.52 5.78
C THR A 52 6.46 19.31 4.34
N ALA A 53 7.08 20.32 3.75
CA ALA A 53 7.83 20.18 2.51
C ALA A 53 9.29 19.90 2.85
N ALA A 54 9.89 18.92 2.18
CA ALA A 54 11.29 18.55 2.39
C ALA A 54 12.02 18.36 1.06
N MET A 55 13.28 18.74 1.03
CA MET A 55 14.23 18.33 0.01
C MET A 55 15.32 17.54 0.71
N TRP A 56 15.56 16.34 0.22
CA TRP A 56 16.66 15.50 0.66
C TRP A 56 17.60 15.21 -0.51
N MET A 57 18.88 15.47 -0.31
CA MET A 57 19.89 15.31 -1.33
C MET A 57 20.40 13.88 -1.35
N ASP A 58 19.91 13.05 -2.27
CA ASP A 58 20.52 11.74 -2.56
C ASP A 58 21.58 11.89 -3.67
N ARG A 59 21.59 10.99 -4.67
CA ARG A 59 22.34 11.22 -5.91
C ARG A 59 21.80 12.41 -6.70
N ASN A 60 20.50 12.65 -6.58
CA ASN A 60 19.76 13.79 -7.11
C ASN A 60 18.86 14.34 -5.99
N PRO A 61 18.46 15.61 -6.03
CA PRO A 61 17.55 16.17 -5.04
C PRO A 61 16.20 15.47 -5.15
N VAL A 62 15.67 15.03 -4.01
CA VAL A 62 14.35 14.42 -3.89
C VAL A 62 13.47 15.37 -3.10
N HIS A 63 12.40 15.84 -3.72
CA HIS A 63 11.41 16.73 -3.12
C HIS A 63 10.21 15.93 -2.64
N MET A 64 9.78 16.21 -1.42
CA MET A 64 8.77 15.44 -0.72
C MET A 64 7.79 16.32 0.01
N LEU A 65 6.56 15.83 0.14
CA LEU A 65 5.52 16.43 0.95
C LEU A 65 4.98 15.38 1.92
N SER A 66 4.83 15.76 3.19
CA SER A 66 4.33 14.87 4.22
C SER A 66 3.35 15.58 5.15
N SER A 67 2.23 14.93 5.47
CA SER A 67 1.17 15.48 6.35
C SER A 67 1.40 15.24 7.85
N GLY A 68 2.52 14.60 8.22
CA GLY A 68 2.88 14.35 9.63
C GLY A 68 4.19 13.59 9.81
N GLY A 69 5.08 13.61 8.80
CA GLY A 69 6.32 12.84 8.79
C GLY A 69 7.33 13.39 9.78
N SER A 70 8.08 12.48 10.41
CA SER A 70 9.13 12.90 11.34
C SER A 70 10.19 13.73 10.61
N ARG A 71 10.54 14.86 11.23
CA ARG A 71 11.54 15.81 10.74
C ARG A 71 12.90 15.55 11.36
N GLU A 72 12.93 14.73 12.41
CA GLU A 72 14.15 14.37 13.12
C GLU A 72 15.13 13.70 12.16
N PRO A 73 16.42 14.06 12.23
CA PRO A 73 17.45 13.42 11.44
C PRO A 73 17.58 11.97 11.89
N VAL A 74 17.39 11.06 10.95
CA VAL A 74 17.64 9.63 11.07
C VAL A 74 18.72 9.23 10.07
N THR A 75 19.23 8.01 10.21
CA THR A 75 20.19 7.44 9.26
C THR A 75 19.48 6.52 8.29
N VAL A 76 19.76 6.70 6.99
CA VAL A 76 19.39 5.77 5.93
C VAL A 76 20.64 5.18 5.32
N MET A 77 20.63 3.87 5.06
CA MET A 77 21.76 3.18 4.43
C MET A 77 21.71 3.37 2.91
N ARG A 78 22.81 3.85 2.32
CA ARG A 78 22.94 4.04 0.87
C ARG A 78 24.17 3.39 0.31
N ARG A 79 24.03 2.84 -0.90
CA ARG A 79 25.17 2.27 -1.63
C ARG A 79 25.87 3.37 -2.44
N ILE A 80 27.03 3.77 -1.95
CA ILE A 80 27.89 4.82 -2.50
C ILE A 80 29.22 4.15 -2.90
N HIS A 81 29.56 4.22 -4.19
CA HIS A 81 30.76 3.57 -4.75
C HIS A 81 30.89 2.08 -4.38
N GLY A 82 29.78 1.33 -4.39
CA GLY A 82 29.76 -0.10 -4.08
C GLY A 82 29.64 -0.44 -2.59
N ASN A 83 29.93 0.50 -1.69
CA ASN A 83 29.88 0.31 -0.24
C ASN A 83 28.60 0.86 0.37
N LEU A 84 28.07 0.16 1.39
CA LEU A 84 26.97 0.66 2.21
C LEU A 84 27.49 1.73 3.17
N GLN A 85 26.94 2.92 3.08
CA GLN A 85 27.31 4.07 3.90
C GLN A 85 26.06 4.66 4.58
N PRO A 86 26.16 5.03 5.86
CA PRO A 86 25.10 5.75 6.55
C PRO A 86 25.02 7.20 6.04
N VAL A 87 23.82 7.63 5.64
CA VAL A 87 23.55 8.99 5.17
C VAL A 87 22.46 9.61 6.05
N PRO A 88 22.62 10.86 6.54
CA PRO A 88 21.57 11.54 7.28
C PRO A 88 20.38 11.85 6.37
N ALA A 89 19.17 11.63 6.86
CA ALA A 89 17.91 11.94 6.18
C ALA A 89 16.83 12.25 7.23
N PRO A 90 15.79 13.04 6.92
CA PRO A 90 14.67 13.21 7.83
C PRO A 90 13.87 11.90 7.95
N GLY A 91 13.23 11.68 9.10
CA GLY A 91 12.39 10.48 9.34
C GLY A 91 11.35 10.21 8.26
N LEU A 92 10.73 11.25 7.69
CA LEU A 92 9.78 11.14 6.59
C LEU A 92 10.36 10.48 5.34
N VAL A 93 11.66 10.67 5.06
CA VAL A 93 12.35 10.03 3.93
C VAL A 93 12.53 8.54 4.19
N ARG A 94 12.89 8.16 5.42
CA ARG A 94 12.97 6.75 5.82
C ARG A 94 11.62 6.07 5.70
N ASP A 95 10.57 6.71 6.21
CA ASP A 95 9.21 6.16 6.20
C ASP A 95 8.72 5.99 4.77
N TYR A 96 8.96 6.95 3.88
CA TYR A 96 8.68 6.81 2.45
C TYR A 96 9.41 5.60 1.84
N HIS A 97 10.72 5.47 2.02
CA HIS A 97 11.46 4.33 1.46
C HIS A 97 10.97 2.98 1.98
N ARG A 98 10.54 2.92 3.25
CA ARG A 98 10.01 1.70 3.86
C ARG A 98 8.70 1.26 3.20
N TRP A 99 7.84 2.20 2.82
CA TRP A 99 6.47 1.90 2.40
C TRP A 99 6.19 2.09 0.90
N MET A 100 6.98 2.88 0.17
CA MET A 100 6.73 3.22 -1.24
C MET A 100 6.66 2.00 -2.17
N GLY A 101 7.39 0.93 -1.85
CA GLY A 101 7.47 -0.28 -2.68
C GLY A 101 6.35 -1.29 -2.46
N GLY A 102 5.38 -1.03 -1.58
CA GLY A 102 4.34 -2.01 -1.26
C GLY A 102 3.55 -2.48 -2.47
N VAL A 103 3.16 -1.54 -3.35
CA VAL A 103 2.44 -1.84 -4.60
C VAL A 103 3.34 -2.57 -5.60
N ASP A 104 4.57 -2.09 -5.81
CA ASP A 104 5.53 -2.71 -6.74
C ASP A 104 5.88 -4.14 -6.32
N VAL A 105 6.01 -4.41 -5.02
CA VAL A 105 6.30 -5.75 -4.50
C VAL A 105 5.11 -6.68 -4.72
N HIS A 106 3.88 -6.20 -4.51
CA HIS A 106 2.67 -6.98 -4.79
C HIS A 106 2.55 -7.26 -6.29
N ASP A 107 2.76 -6.26 -7.14
CA ASP A 107 2.72 -6.40 -8.60
C ASP A 107 3.83 -7.33 -9.12
N GLN A 108 5.03 -7.26 -8.54
CA GLN A 108 6.10 -8.22 -8.83
C GLN A 108 5.72 -9.63 -8.43
N LEU A 109 5.10 -9.83 -7.25
CA LEU A 109 4.65 -11.15 -6.81
C LEU A 109 3.56 -11.70 -7.74
N ARG A 110 2.69 -10.82 -8.23
CA ARG A 110 1.65 -11.13 -9.23
C ARG A 110 2.25 -11.53 -10.58
N MET A 111 3.14 -10.71 -11.12
CA MET A 111 3.74 -10.85 -12.45
C MET A 111 4.94 -11.83 -12.50
N GLN A 112 5.14 -12.62 -11.45
CA GLN A 112 6.16 -13.67 -11.38
C GLN A 112 5.87 -14.82 -12.37
N ARG A 113 6.72 -15.86 -12.33
CA ARG A 113 6.69 -17.05 -13.20
C ARG A 113 5.34 -17.80 -13.25
N TYR A 114 4.41 -17.49 -12.35
CA TYR A 114 3.13 -18.18 -12.21
C TYR A 114 1.91 -17.30 -12.53
N SER A 115 2.10 -16.14 -13.17
CA SER A 115 0.97 -15.30 -13.62
C SER A 115 0.16 -16.00 -14.72
N VAL A 116 -1.13 -16.20 -14.46
CA VAL A 116 -2.08 -16.72 -15.44
C VAL A 116 -2.30 -15.69 -16.55
N GLN A 117 -2.31 -14.40 -16.21
CA GLN A 117 -2.43 -13.30 -17.17
C GLN A 117 -1.29 -13.30 -18.20
N LEU A 118 -0.06 -13.59 -17.78
CA LEU A 118 1.10 -13.67 -18.67
C LEU A 118 1.12 -14.96 -19.50
N ALA A 119 0.68 -16.08 -18.92
CA ALA A 119 0.62 -17.37 -19.60
C ALA A 119 -0.41 -17.39 -20.74
N TYR A 120 -1.58 -16.78 -20.53
CA TYR A 120 -2.68 -16.79 -21.50
C TYR A 120 -2.93 -15.42 -22.14
N LYS A 121 -2.19 -15.14 -23.22
CA LYS A 121 -2.40 -13.93 -24.02
C LYS A 121 -3.65 -14.05 -24.87
N THR A 122 -4.59 -13.13 -24.67
CA THR A 122 -5.84 -13.06 -25.43
C THR A 122 -5.92 -11.78 -26.25
N ARG A 123 -6.62 -11.81 -27.39
CA ARG A 123 -6.84 -10.61 -28.23
C ARG A 123 -7.85 -9.62 -27.62
N LYS A 124 -8.72 -10.08 -26.71
CA LYS A 124 -9.81 -9.29 -26.14
C LYS A 124 -9.41 -8.75 -24.77
N TYR A 125 -9.33 -7.42 -24.61
CA TYR A 125 -8.79 -6.77 -23.41
C TYR A 125 -9.47 -7.20 -22.10
N TYR A 126 -10.78 -7.42 -22.10
CA TYR A 126 -11.53 -7.78 -20.90
C TYR A 126 -11.13 -9.15 -20.33
N LYS A 127 -10.70 -10.10 -21.18
CA LYS A 127 -10.21 -11.40 -20.73
C LYS A 127 -8.89 -11.25 -19.99
N THR A 128 -7.99 -10.43 -20.51
CA THR A 128 -6.73 -10.09 -19.83
C THR A 128 -6.97 -9.38 -18.49
N LEU A 129 -7.97 -8.47 -18.43
CA LEU A 129 -8.37 -7.82 -17.18
C LEU A 129 -8.87 -8.83 -16.15
N PHE A 130 -9.75 -9.75 -16.56
CA PHE A 130 -10.27 -10.81 -15.70
C PHE A 130 -9.14 -11.69 -15.14
N LEU A 131 -8.22 -12.16 -16.00
CA LEU A 131 -7.06 -12.95 -15.56
C LEU A 131 -6.18 -12.18 -14.57
N GLY A 132 -6.03 -10.86 -14.77
CA GLY A 132 -5.31 -10.01 -13.83
C GLY A 132 -5.99 -9.92 -12.44
N LEU A 133 -7.32 -9.98 -12.38
CA LEU A 133 -8.07 -10.04 -11.11
C LEU A 133 -7.91 -11.40 -10.43
N VAL A 134 -7.92 -12.49 -11.21
CA VAL A 134 -7.64 -13.84 -10.69
C VAL A 134 -6.24 -13.91 -10.09
N ASP A 135 -5.21 -13.42 -10.80
CA ASP A 135 -3.84 -13.37 -10.30
C ASP A 135 -3.74 -12.56 -8.99
N MET A 136 -4.44 -11.42 -8.89
CA MET A 136 -4.53 -10.63 -7.65
C MET A 136 -5.16 -11.42 -6.50
N GLY A 137 -6.24 -12.17 -6.78
CA GLY A 137 -6.90 -13.04 -5.81
C GLY A 137 -5.99 -14.15 -5.30
N LEU A 138 -5.26 -14.82 -6.20
CA LEU A 138 -4.30 -15.88 -5.86
C LEU A 138 -3.17 -15.36 -4.96
N VAL A 139 -2.61 -14.18 -5.27
CA VAL A 139 -1.57 -13.54 -4.45
C VAL A 139 -2.11 -13.18 -3.07
N ASN A 140 -3.33 -12.65 -2.98
CA ASN A 140 -3.95 -12.32 -1.70
C ASN A 140 -4.21 -13.58 -0.86
N ALA A 141 -4.71 -14.66 -1.47
CA ALA A 141 -4.89 -15.95 -0.81
C ALA A 141 -3.55 -16.50 -0.29
N PHE A 142 -2.47 -16.40 -1.08
CA PHE A 142 -1.13 -16.78 -0.66
C PHE A 142 -0.65 -15.98 0.56
N ILE A 143 -0.85 -14.65 0.57
CA ILE A 143 -0.47 -13.78 1.70
C ILE A 143 -1.22 -14.20 2.96
N VAL A 144 -2.54 -14.40 2.88
CA VAL A 144 -3.38 -14.82 4.02
C VAL A 144 -2.95 -16.20 4.52
N HIS A 145 -2.79 -17.17 3.64
CA HIS A 145 -2.33 -18.52 4.00
C HIS A 145 -0.94 -18.49 4.66
N ARG A 146 -0.03 -17.64 4.17
CA ARG A 146 1.30 -17.45 4.77
C ARG A 146 1.22 -16.81 6.16
N LEU A 147 0.31 -15.85 6.37
CA LEU A 147 0.08 -15.24 7.68
C LEU A 147 -0.49 -16.26 8.67
N TYR A 148 -1.49 -17.03 8.25
CA TYR A 148 -2.09 -18.10 9.06
C TYR A 148 -1.03 -19.13 9.48
N ARG A 149 -0.21 -19.63 8.55
CA ARG A 149 0.88 -20.56 8.87
C ARG A 149 1.87 -20.01 9.89
N LYS A 150 2.20 -18.72 9.82
CA LYS A 150 3.06 -18.06 10.82
C LYS A 150 2.41 -18.01 12.19
N GLN A 151 1.10 -17.77 12.28
CA GLN A 151 0.37 -17.73 13.55
C GLN A 151 0.38 -19.11 14.25
N ILE A 152 0.26 -20.19 13.47
CA ILE A 152 0.35 -21.56 13.99
C ILE A 152 1.79 -22.11 14.05
N THR A 153 2.80 -21.24 13.92
CA THR A 153 4.24 -21.59 13.97
C THR A 153 4.66 -22.69 12.99
N LYS A 154 3.95 -22.82 11.85
CA LYS A 154 4.31 -23.77 10.79
C LYS A 154 5.19 -23.11 9.72
N PRO A 155 6.06 -23.89 9.05
CA PRO A 155 6.85 -23.38 7.94
C PRO A 155 5.99 -22.80 6.82
N THR A 156 6.36 -21.60 6.35
CA THR A 156 5.67 -20.97 5.23
C THR A 156 6.01 -21.67 3.93
N MET A 157 4.99 -21.95 3.10
CA MET A 157 5.22 -22.53 1.77
C MET A 157 5.89 -21.54 0.82
N LYS A 158 6.63 -22.08 -0.14
CA LYS A 158 7.07 -21.34 -1.33
C LYS A 158 5.85 -21.03 -2.21
N HIS A 159 5.95 -19.97 -3.02
CA HIS A 159 4.85 -19.51 -3.87
C HIS A 159 4.31 -20.60 -4.80
N HIS A 160 5.20 -21.31 -5.51
CA HIS A 160 4.80 -22.38 -6.44
C HIS A 160 4.11 -23.56 -5.75
N ALA A 161 4.64 -24.01 -4.61
CA ALA A 161 4.08 -25.13 -3.87
C ALA A 161 2.69 -24.81 -3.32
N PHE A 162 2.44 -23.54 -2.98
CA PHE A 162 1.08 -23.09 -2.62
C PHE A 162 0.14 -23.14 -3.82
N LEU A 163 0.59 -22.70 -5.01
CA LEU A 163 -0.23 -22.74 -6.22
C LEU A 163 -0.53 -24.17 -6.67
N GLU A 164 0.45 -25.07 -6.62
CA GLU A 164 0.27 -26.51 -6.89
C GLU A 164 -0.81 -27.11 -5.96
N MET A 165 -0.64 -26.94 -4.64
CA MET A 165 -1.62 -27.39 -3.65
C MET A 165 -3.02 -26.80 -3.90
N LEU A 166 -3.11 -25.50 -4.22
CA LEU A 166 -4.38 -24.85 -4.49
C LEU A 166 -5.05 -25.42 -5.75
N MET A 167 -4.29 -25.66 -6.81
CA MET A 167 -4.82 -26.26 -8.05
C MET A 167 -5.30 -27.69 -7.82
N GLU A 168 -4.53 -28.50 -7.07
CA GLU A 168 -4.93 -29.85 -6.69
C GLU A 168 -6.25 -29.84 -5.90
N GLN A 169 -6.37 -28.95 -4.91
CA GLN A 169 -7.60 -28.80 -4.12
C GLN A 169 -8.80 -28.38 -4.97
N LEU A 170 -8.62 -27.43 -5.89
CA LEU A 170 -9.69 -26.99 -6.79
C LEU A 170 -10.14 -28.09 -7.76
N LEU A 171 -9.23 -28.97 -8.19
CA LEU A 171 -9.55 -30.10 -9.05
C LEU A 171 -10.21 -31.26 -8.29
N ALA A 172 -9.93 -31.37 -6.98
CA ALA A 172 -10.46 -32.43 -6.13
C ALA A 172 -11.86 -32.11 -5.54
N VAL A 173 -12.45 -30.95 -5.85
CA VAL A 173 -13.81 -30.62 -5.42
C VAL A 173 -14.82 -31.51 -6.14
N ASP A 174 -15.44 -32.41 -5.40
CA ASP A 174 -16.55 -33.26 -5.84
C ASP A 174 -17.91 -32.66 -5.43
N GLU A 175 -19.00 -33.35 -5.80
CA GLU A 175 -20.37 -32.87 -5.57
C GLU A 175 -20.68 -32.73 -4.08
N ASP A 176 -20.23 -33.68 -3.25
CA ASP A 176 -20.40 -33.63 -1.80
C ASP A 176 -19.63 -32.46 -1.18
N THR A 177 -18.36 -32.27 -1.55
CA THR A 177 -17.56 -31.12 -1.10
C THR A 177 -18.17 -29.79 -1.53
N PHE A 178 -18.76 -29.73 -2.74
CA PHE A 178 -19.43 -28.53 -3.21
C PHE A 178 -20.64 -28.16 -2.35
N VAL A 179 -21.48 -29.15 -2.01
CA VAL A 179 -22.65 -28.95 -1.12
C VAL A 179 -22.20 -28.48 0.26
N GLU A 180 -21.16 -29.09 0.84
CA GLU A 180 -20.61 -28.66 2.14
C GLU A 180 -20.13 -27.19 2.12
N ILE A 181 -19.42 -26.79 1.06
CA ILE A 181 -18.96 -25.40 0.89
C ILE A 181 -20.15 -24.44 0.73
N GLU A 182 -21.16 -24.83 -0.04
CA GLU A 182 -22.36 -24.03 -0.26
C GLU A 182 -23.13 -23.81 1.06
N GLU A 183 -23.37 -24.88 1.83
CA GLU A 183 -24.03 -24.79 3.13
C GLU A 183 -23.25 -23.90 4.11
N ALA A 184 -21.93 -24.06 4.17
CA ALA A 184 -21.06 -23.27 5.03
C ALA A 184 -21.03 -21.77 4.65
N THR A 185 -21.20 -21.45 3.36
CA THR A 185 -21.20 -20.05 2.87
C THR A 185 -22.58 -19.38 2.93
N GLN A 186 -23.66 -20.15 2.94
CA GLN A 186 -25.03 -19.64 3.11
C GLN A 186 -25.37 -19.33 4.58
N ALA A 187 -24.70 -19.95 5.55
CA ALA A 187 -25.00 -19.78 6.97
C ALA A 187 -24.31 -18.55 7.63
N LYS A 188 -25.10 -17.52 7.93
CA LYS A 188 -24.97 -16.60 9.10
C LYS A 188 -23.82 -15.57 9.20
N GLU A 189 -22.72 -15.60 8.44
CA GLU A 189 -21.59 -14.68 8.72
C GLU A 189 -21.52 -13.37 7.89
N ARG A 190 -22.46 -13.11 6.96
CA ARG A 190 -22.38 -11.92 6.08
C ARG A 190 -22.94 -10.61 6.64
N THR A 191 -23.48 -10.58 7.86
CA THR A 191 -23.98 -9.33 8.45
C THR A 191 -23.02 -8.82 9.51
N ALA A 192 -21.95 -8.14 9.08
CA ALA A 192 -21.38 -7.11 9.93
C ALA A 192 -22.45 -6.01 10.08
N PRO A 193 -22.88 -5.63 11.29
CA PRO A 193 -23.81 -4.53 11.46
C PRO A 193 -23.17 -3.27 10.88
N SER A 194 -23.82 -2.69 9.87
CA SER A 194 -23.40 -1.40 9.31
C SER A 194 -23.55 -0.33 10.41
N PRO A 195 -22.49 0.40 10.79
CA PRO A 195 -22.59 1.46 11.78
C PRO A 195 -23.25 2.67 11.13
N GLY A 196 -24.57 2.64 11.00
CA GLY A 196 -25.26 3.67 10.23
C GLY A 196 -26.75 3.46 10.03
N ARG A 197 -27.49 3.08 11.07
CA ARG A 197 -28.91 3.45 11.17
C ARG A 197 -29.37 3.30 12.61
N THR A 198 -29.30 4.40 13.35
CA THR A 198 -30.01 4.54 14.61
C THR A 198 -31.51 4.39 14.38
N ASP A 199 -32.14 3.68 15.31
CA ASP A 199 -33.57 3.41 15.38
C ASP A 199 -34.42 4.65 15.12
N SER A 200 -35.26 4.58 14.10
CA SER A 200 -36.38 5.53 13.92
C SER A 200 -37.65 4.89 13.36
N THR A 201 -37.74 3.56 13.28
CA THR A 201 -38.93 2.88 12.72
C THR A 201 -39.79 2.18 13.78
N GLN A 202 -39.62 2.47 15.07
CA GLN A 202 -40.50 1.93 16.14
C GLN A 202 -41.27 3.00 16.95
N GLN A 203 -41.28 4.26 16.53
CA GLN A 203 -42.11 5.31 17.15
C GLN A 203 -43.28 5.81 16.27
N GLY A 204 -43.42 5.32 15.04
CA GLY A 204 -44.54 5.69 14.16
C GLY A 204 -45.78 4.79 14.26
N ALA A 205 -45.67 3.59 14.83
CA ALA A 205 -46.78 2.61 14.85
C ALA A 205 -47.64 2.65 16.14
N ALA A 206 -47.20 3.36 17.19
CA ALA A 206 -47.93 3.46 18.45
C ALA A 206 -48.96 4.62 18.49
N ASN A 207 -48.86 5.60 17.58
CA ASN A 207 -49.75 6.78 17.57
C ASN A 207 -50.87 6.71 16.52
N ALA A 208 -50.99 5.62 15.76
CA ALA A 208 -52.05 5.41 14.78
C ALA A 208 -53.19 4.49 15.28
N ALA A 209 -53.09 3.98 16.51
CA ALA A 209 -54.07 3.05 17.10
C ALA A 209 -54.95 3.68 18.20
N ALA A 210 -54.92 5.01 18.37
CA ALA A 210 -55.65 5.71 19.44
C ALA A 210 -56.72 6.70 18.95
N THR A 211 -57.15 6.62 17.70
CA THR A 211 -58.21 7.48 17.16
C THR A 211 -59.13 6.69 16.24
N THR A 212 -60.00 5.87 16.84
CA THR A 212 -61.22 5.36 16.20
C THR A 212 -62.18 4.82 17.29
N PHE A 213 -63.38 5.42 17.37
CA PHE A 213 -64.57 5.06 18.17
C PHE A 213 -64.49 5.40 19.69
N ASP A 214 -65.43 6.11 20.33
CA ASP A 214 -66.90 6.22 20.18
C ASP A 214 -67.45 7.63 20.51
N ASP A 215 -68.61 7.92 19.91
CA ASP A 215 -69.70 8.90 20.21
C ASP A 215 -69.41 10.36 20.66
#